data_AF-A0A935JP57-F1
#
_entry.id   AF-A0A935JP57-F1
#
_cell.length_a   1.000
_cell.length_b   1.000
_cell.length_c   1.000
_cell.angle_alpha   90.00
_cell.angle_beta   90.00
_cell.angle_gamma   90.00
#
_symmetry.space_group_name_H-M   'P 1'
#
loop_
_entity.id
_entity.type
_entity.pdbx_description
1 polymer ?
#
loop_
_entity_poly.entity_id
_entity_poly.type
_entity_poly.pdbx_seq_one_letter_code
_entity_poly.pdbx_strand_id
1 'polypeptide(L)'
;MQVFFPADDPKFSCIVVVYNPQEAGFYGSEVAAPVFKRIADRCMRTVFTKTAAINLIPKSTPVNERLPVGNKGFAKDFEMVFKHIGLPLHQKEQAKWIETSTGEDGVYTVDWNFDGKLMPDLRGMGLRDAMYVMDGYGVKLIPHGIGKITTQSISPGLQISSKLVELYLE
;
A
#
# COMPACT_ATOMS: atom_id res chain seq x y z
N MET A 1 -3.74 -13.84 -33.06
CA MET A 1 -3.43 -15.18 -32.51
C MET A 1 -3.55 -15.11 -31.00
N GLN A 2 -4.35 -15.98 -30.38
CA GLN A 2 -4.47 -16.10 -28.92
C GLN A 2 -3.99 -17.50 -28.52
N VAL A 3 -3.11 -17.57 -27.52
CA VAL A 3 -2.50 -18.83 -27.07
C VAL A 3 -2.40 -18.86 -25.55
N PHE A 4 -2.57 -20.04 -24.99
CA PHE A 4 -2.28 -20.35 -23.60
C PHE A 4 -1.05 -21.27 -23.56
N PHE A 5 -0.08 -20.98 -22.70
CA PHE A 5 1.14 -21.79 -22.58
C PHE A 5 1.70 -21.79 -21.15
N PRO A 6 2.44 -22.84 -20.72
CA PRO A 6 2.68 -24.14 -21.38
C PRO A 6 1.39 -24.91 -21.70
N ALA A 7 1.44 -25.88 -22.63
CA ALA A 7 0.24 -26.60 -23.08
C ALA A 7 -0.42 -27.44 -21.97
N ASP A 8 0.39 -28.08 -21.12
CA ASP A 8 -0.10 -29.01 -20.10
C ASP A 8 -0.60 -28.31 -18.81
N ASP A 9 0.00 -27.18 -18.45
CA ASP A 9 -0.39 -26.36 -17.28
C ASP A 9 -0.21 -24.87 -17.62
N PRO A 10 -1.19 -24.25 -18.31
CA PRO A 10 -1.04 -22.89 -18.80
C PRO A 10 -0.87 -21.87 -17.67
N LYS A 11 0.26 -21.17 -17.66
CA LYS A 11 0.55 -20.07 -16.72
C LYS A 11 0.41 -18.70 -17.36
N PHE A 12 0.42 -18.63 -18.68
CA PHE A 12 0.38 -17.39 -19.43
C PHE A 12 -0.69 -17.46 -20.52
N SER A 13 -1.34 -16.32 -20.76
CA SER A 13 -2.10 -16.06 -21.98
C SER A 13 -1.33 -15.02 -22.79
N CYS A 14 -1.19 -15.23 -24.10
CA CYS A 14 -0.59 -14.27 -25.02
C CYS A 14 -1.53 -14.02 -26.19
N ILE A 15 -1.78 -12.74 -26.45
CA ILE A 15 -2.53 -12.29 -27.62
C ILE A 15 -1.54 -11.51 -28.51
N VAL A 16 -1.36 -11.99 -29.73
CA VAL A 16 -0.56 -11.33 -30.76
C VAL A 16 -1.50 -10.78 -31.83
N VAL A 17 -1.47 -9.46 -31.99
CA VAL A 17 -2.21 -8.73 -33.01
C VAL A 17 -1.20 -8.11 -33.97
N VAL A 18 -1.32 -8.42 -35.25
CA VAL A 18 -0.48 -7.85 -36.32
C VAL A 18 -1.41 -7.12 -37.29
N TYR A 19 -1.10 -5.86 -37.57
CA TYR A 19 -1.88 -5.02 -38.47
C TYR A 19 -1.06 -4.70 -39.73
N ASN A 20 -1.65 -4.91 -40.90
CA ASN A 20 -1.08 -4.60 -42.22
C ASN A 20 0.37 -5.09 -42.44
N PRO A 21 0.64 -6.41 -42.32
CA PRO A 21 2.00 -6.94 -42.49
C PRO A 21 2.53 -6.66 -43.90
N GLN A 22 3.76 -6.14 -44.00
CA GLN A 22 4.40 -5.74 -45.27
C GLN A 22 5.36 -6.80 -45.81
N GLU A 23 5.89 -7.69 -44.95
CA GLU A 23 6.82 -8.76 -45.30
C GLU A 23 6.46 -10.07 -44.57
N ALA A 24 6.87 -11.22 -45.11
CA ALA A 24 6.69 -12.58 -44.55
C ALA A 24 5.25 -13.15 -44.54
N GLY A 25 4.46 -12.84 -45.58
CA GLY A 25 3.13 -13.44 -45.80
C GLY A 25 1.99 -12.72 -45.07
N PHE A 26 0.74 -13.09 -45.42
CA PHE A 26 -0.47 -12.49 -44.83
C PHE A 26 -1.16 -13.39 -43.79
N TYR A 27 -0.71 -14.64 -43.66
CA TYR A 27 -1.34 -15.59 -42.77
C TYR A 27 -0.96 -15.32 -41.32
N GLY A 28 -1.98 -15.18 -40.47
CA GLY A 28 -1.80 -14.83 -39.06
C GLY A 28 -0.91 -15.81 -38.27
N SER A 29 -0.78 -17.07 -38.70
CA SER A 29 0.13 -18.04 -38.10
C SER A 29 1.61 -17.78 -38.44
N GLU A 30 1.91 -17.35 -39.66
CA GLU A 30 3.28 -17.15 -40.14
C GLU A 30 3.91 -15.89 -39.53
N VAL A 31 3.12 -14.81 -39.43
CA VAL A 31 3.61 -13.54 -38.87
C VAL A 31 3.57 -13.53 -37.34
N ALA A 32 2.57 -14.18 -36.72
CA ALA A 32 2.44 -14.16 -35.26
C ALA A 32 3.28 -15.23 -34.55
N ALA A 33 3.58 -16.37 -35.17
CA ALA A 33 4.32 -17.44 -34.50
C ALA A 33 5.75 -17.05 -34.05
N PRO A 34 6.56 -16.32 -34.86
CA PRO A 34 7.88 -15.86 -34.42
C PRO A 34 7.79 -14.87 -33.24
N VAL A 35 6.78 -14.00 -33.25
CA VAL A 35 6.51 -13.04 -32.15
C VAL A 35 6.14 -13.78 -30.88
N PHE A 36 5.19 -14.71 -30.98
CA PHE A 36 4.79 -15.58 -29.88
C PHE A 36 5.99 -16.35 -29.31
N LYS A 37 6.79 -17.01 -30.15
CA LYS A 37 7.96 -17.80 -29.73
C LYS A 37 8.93 -16.97 -28.88
N ARG A 38 9.26 -15.75 -29.31
CA ARG A 38 10.18 -14.86 -28.57
C ARG A 38 9.62 -14.44 -27.21
N ILE A 39 8.31 -14.18 -27.14
CA ILE A 39 7.63 -13.83 -25.87
C ILE A 39 7.59 -15.05 -24.95
N ALA A 40 7.18 -16.20 -25.48
CA ALA A 40 7.08 -17.44 -24.72
C ALA A 40 8.44 -17.88 -24.16
N ASP A 41 9.50 -17.86 -24.97
CA ASP A 41 10.86 -18.22 -24.52
C ASP A 41 11.33 -17.33 -23.37
N ARG A 42 11.02 -16.02 -23.42
CA ARG A 42 11.40 -15.08 -22.36
C ARG A 42 10.62 -15.33 -21.07
N CYS A 43 9.30 -15.50 -21.16
CA CYS A 43 8.45 -15.81 -20.01
C CYS A 43 8.84 -17.14 -19.37
N MET A 44 9.07 -18.18 -20.20
CA MET A 44 9.48 -19.51 -19.75
C MET A 44 10.84 -19.48 -19.07
N ARG A 45 11.81 -18.72 -19.60
CA ARG A 45 13.08 -18.49 -18.91
C ARG A 45 12.86 -17.95 -17.50
N THR A 46 12.04 -16.93 -17.29
CA THR A 46 11.77 -16.39 -15.94
C THR A 46 11.16 -17.42 -14.99
N VAL A 47 10.30 -18.32 -15.48
CA VAL A 47 9.71 -19.40 -14.67
C VAL A 47 10.75 -20.47 -14.31
N PHE A 48 11.61 -20.85 -15.24
CA PHE A 48 12.65 -21.87 -15.00
C PHE A 48 13.92 -21.33 -14.34
N THR A 49 14.24 -20.05 -14.49
CA THR A 49 15.33 -19.35 -13.78
C THR A 49 14.88 -18.81 -12.42
N LYS A 50 13.65 -19.10 -11.97
CA LYS A 50 13.43 -19.25 -10.53
C LYS A 50 14.22 -20.49 -10.11
N THR A 51 15.53 -20.31 -9.99
CA THR A 51 16.41 -21.17 -9.22
C THR A 51 15.69 -21.55 -7.94
N ALA A 52 15.73 -22.84 -7.62
CA ALA A 52 15.27 -23.40 -6.38
C ALA A 52 15.64 -22.47 -5.21
N ALA A 53 14.63 -22.19 -4.39
CA ALA A 53 14.66 -21.32 -3.22
C ALA A 53 16.06 -21.03 -2.61
N ILE A 54 16.56 -19.81 -2.84
CA ILE A 54 17.41 -19.13 -1.84
C ILE A 54 16.56 -18.75 -0.60
N ASN A 55 15.24 -18.94 -0.67
CA ASN A 55 14.27 -18.82 0.43
C ASN A 55 14.18 -20.09 1.30
N LEU A 56 15.24 -20.90 1.41
CA LEU A 56 15.32 -21.98 2.42
C LEU A 56 15.53 -21.43 3.84
N ILE A 57 15.89 -20.15 3.94
CA ILE A 57 15.78 -19.42 5.19
C ILE A 57 14.30 -19.06 5.31
N PRO A 58 13.54 -19.63 6.27
CA PRO A 58 12.21 -19.13 6.54
C PRO A 58 12.34 -17.62 6.75
N LYS A 59 11.55 -16.82 6.02
CA LYS A 59 11.43 -15.38 6.28
C LYS A 59 11.32 -15.26 7.79
N SER A 60 12.30 -14.63 8.43
CA SER A 60 12.26 -14.44 9.88
C SER A 60 10.88 -13.90 10.18
N THR A 61 10.11 -14.63 11.01
CA THR A 61 8.96 -14.01 11.66
C THR A 61 9.49 -12.71 12.22
N PRO A 62 8.90 -11.54 11.90
CA PRO A 62 9.29 -10.31 12.53
C PRO A 62 8.89 -10.42 14.00
N VAL A 63 9.76 -11.09 14.77
CA VAL A 63 9.67 -11.21 16.21
C VAL A 63 10.15 -9.86 16.73
N ASN A 64 9.16 -9.00 16.98
CA ASN A 64 9.12 -8.03 18.06
C ASN A 64 9.98 -6.77 18.09
N GLU A 65 10.82 -6.40 17.13
CA GLU A 65 11.61 -5.17 17.37
C GLU A 65 11.07 -3.86 16.78
N ARG A 66 10.31 -3.82 15.67
CA ARG A 66 9.76 -2.54 15.15
C ARG A 66 8.48 -2.70 14.35
N LEU A 67 7.40 -3.19 14.97
CA LEU A 67 6.08 -3.05 14.34
C LEU A 67 5.69 -1.56 14.29
N PRO A 68 5.16 -1.05 13.16
CA PRO A 68 4.80 0.35 13.02
C PRO A 68 3.51 0.65 13.81
N VAL A 69 3.69 1.10 15.05
CA VAL A 69 2.63 1.30 16.04
C VAL A 69 2.45 2.77 16.39
N GLY A 70 1.26 3.16 16.84
CA GLY A 70 0.91 4.53 17.16
C GLY A 70 0.91 5.46 15.95
N ASN A 71 0.66 4.91 14.75
CA ASN A 71 0.46 5.69 13.54
C ASN A 71 -1.03 5.82 13.27
N LYS A 72 -1.46 7.01 12.89
CA LYS A 72 -2.87 7.34 12.66
C LYS A 72 -3.08 7.81 11.22
N GLY A 73 -4.16 7.37 10.59
CA GLY A 73 -4.45 7.73 9.20
C GLY A 73 -5.62 6.95 8.61
N PHE A 74 -5.77 7.02 7.29
CA PHE A 74 -6.84 6.32 6.58
C PHE A 74 -6.63 4.80 6.56
N ALA A 75 -7.67 4.05 6.92
CA ALA A 75 -7.59 2.59 7.04
C ALA A 75 -7.12 1.89 5.75
N LYS A 76 -7.62 2.34 4.59
CA LYS A 76 -7.29 1.77 3.29
C LYS A 76 -5.82 1.89 2.93
N ASP A 77 -5.16 2.97 3.37
CA ASP A 77 -3.75 3.20 3.07
C ASP A 77 -2.88 2.21 3.85
N PHE A 78 -3.20 2.00 5.13
CA PHE A 78 -2.54 0.97 5.94
C PHE A 78 -2.80 -0.43 5.41
N GLU A 79 -4.03 -0.74 5.02
CA GLU A 79 -4.38 -2.04 4.42
C GLU A 79 -3.53 -2.30 3.17
N MET A 80 -3.44 -1.31 2.26
CA MET A 80 -2.64 -1.43 1.05
C MET A 80 -1.15 -1.64 1.35
N VAL A 81 -0.58 -0.83 2.24
CA VAL A 81 0.85 -0.88 2.57
C VAL A 81 1.19 -2.20 3.26
N PHE A 82 0.46 -2.58 4.31
CA PHE A 82 0.72 -3.81 5.06
C PHE A 82 0.51 -5.07 4.23
N LYS A 83 -0.53 -5.10 3.38
CA LYS A 83 -0.72 -6.17 2.40
C LYS A 83 0.44 -6.28 1.41
N HIS A 84 0.96 -5.15 0.94
CA HIS A 84 2.09 -5.13 0.01
C HIS A 84 3.37 -5.68 0.63
N ILE A 85 3.67 -5.33 1.88
CA ILE A 85 4.86 -5.82 2.59
C ILE A 85 4.66 -7.19 3.26
N GLY A 86 3.45 -7.75 3.20
CA GLY A 86 3.11 -9.05 3.76
C GLY A 86 3.01 -9.06 5.29
N LEU A 87 2.68 -7.91 5.91
CA LEU A 87 2.34 -7.84 7.33
C LEU A 87 0.83 -8.05 7.52
N PRO A 88 0.41 -8.98 8.39
CA PRO A 88 -1.00 -9.18 8.70
C PRO A 88 -1.55 -7.96 9.46
N LEU A 89 -2.65 -7.41 8.95
CA LEU A 89 -3.41 -6.33 9.57
C LEU A 89 -4.73 -6.88 10.09
N HIS A 90 -4.93 -6.82 11.40
CA HIS A 90 -6.16 -7.29 12.06
C HIS A 90 -7.04 -6.09 12.39
N GLN A 91 -8.10 -5.91 11.59
CA GLN A 91 -9.07 -4.85 11.77
C GLN A 91 -10.31 -5.38 12.49
N LYS A 92 -10.62 -4.84 13.68
CA LYS A 92 -11.80 -5.23 14.46
C LYS A 92 -13.11 -4.66 13.88
N GLU A 93 -13.07 -3.43 13.36
CA GLU A 93 -14.24 -2.70 12.86
C GLU A 93 -13.92 -1.91 11.58
N GLN A 94 -14.91 -1.71 10.70
CA GLN A 94 -14.73 -0.96 9.45
C GLN A 94 -14.74 0.56 9.70
N ALA A 95 -13.71 1.08 10.35
CA ALA A 95 -13.50 2.52 10.47
C ALA A 95 -12.80 3.13 9.26
N LYS A 96 -13.15 4.40 8.99
CA LYS A 96 -12.45 5.24 8.00
C LYS A 96 -11.06 5.67 8.49
N TRP A 97 -10.96 6.00 9.78
CA TRP A 97 -9.74 6.45 10.44
C TRP A 97 -9.34 5.47 11.53
N ILE A 98 -8.06 5.11 11.56
CA ILE A 98 -7.54 4.12 12.49
C ILE A 98 -6.23 4.59 13.12
N GLU A 99 -5.93 4.01 14.28
CA GLU A 99 -4.62 4.01 14.90
C GLU A 99 -4.05 2.59 14.89
N THR A 100 -2.79 2.43 14.52
CA THR A 100 -2.09 1.14 14.57
C THR A 100 -1.65 0.81 15.99
N SER A 101 -1.86 -0.42 16.40
CA SER A 101 -1.47 -0.96 17.71
C SER A 101 -0.80 -2.33 17.56
N THR A 102 -0.04 -2.74 18.57
CA THR A 102 0.59 -4.06 18.60
C THR A 102 -0.39 -5.09 19.16
N GLY A 103 -0.40 -6.30 18.61
CA GLY A 103 -1.03 -7.46 19.26
C GLY A 103 -0.15 -8.71 19.21
N GLU A 104 -0.75 -9.86 19.51
CA GLU A 104 -0.02 -11.12 19.72
C GLU A 104 0.71 -11.63 18.46
N ASP A 105 0.18 -11.34 17.28
CA ASP A 105 0.61 -11.93 16.00
C ASP A 105 0.77 -10.92 14.85
N GLY A 106 0.59 -9.62 15.09
CA GLY A 106 0.65 -8.62 14.02
C GLY A 106 0.27 -7.20 14.42
N VAL A 107 -0.08 -6.40 13.40
CA VAL A 107 -0.56 -5.03 13.59
C VAL A 107 -2.08 -5.07 13.72
N TYR A 108 -2.58 -4.51 14.81
CA TYR A 108 -4.01 -4.34 15.07
C TYR A 108 -4.41 -2.90 14.80
N THR A 109 -5.67 -2.67 14.47
CA THR A 109 -6.21 -1.32 14.31
C THR A 109 -7.24 -1.03 15.37
N VAL A 110 -7.16 0.15 15.96
CA VAL A 110 -8.24 0.71 16.78
C VAL A 110 -8.87 1.88 16.04
N ASP A 111 -10.18 2.01 16.20
CA ASP A 111 -10.94 3.09 15.57
C ASP A 111 -10.56 4.42 16.21
N TRP A 112 -10.06 5.34 15.38
CA TRP A 112 -9.73 6.69 15.85
C TRP A 112 -10.92 7.61 15.60
N ASN A 113 -11.78 7.71 16.62
CA ASN A 113 -13.00 8.51 16.56
C ASN A 113 -12.76 9.92 17.13
N PHE A 114 -13.31 10.92 16.45
CA PHE A 114 -13.25 12.32 16.85
C PHE A 114 -14.61 12.99 16.61
N ASP A 115 -15.06 13.76 17.59
CA ASP A 115 -16.43 14.27 17.68
C ASP A 115 -16.69 15.56 16.86
N GLY A 116 -15.66 16.08 16.19
CA GLY A 116 -15.73 17.34 15.45
C GLY A 116 -15.87 18.59 16.33
N LYS A 117 -15.78 18.48 17.67
CA LYS A 117 -15.98 19.60 18.61
C LYS A 117 -14.73 19.90 19.42
N LEU A 118 -14.04 18.88 19.89
CA LEU A 118 -12.83 19.00 20.70
C LEU A 118 -11.60 18.75 19.84
N MET A 119 -10.46 19.31 20.28
CA MET A 119 -9.17 19.12 19.63
C MET A 119 -8.83 17.62 19.59
N PRO A 120 -8.70 17.00 18.41
CA PRO A 120 -8.34 15.60 18.31
C PRO A 120 -6.84 15.37 18.62
N ASP A 121 -6.46 14.13 18.93
CA ASP A 121 -5.06 13.75 19.09
C ASP A 121 -4.41 13.42 17.75
N LEU A 122 -3.73 14.40 17.16
CA LEU A 122 -3.08 14.31 15.86
C LEU A 122 -1.70 13.64 15.91
N ARG A 123 -1.18 13.34 17.11
CA ARG A 123 0.12 12.69 17.24
C ARG A 123 0.08 11.32 16.60
N GLY A 124 1.10 11.00 15.79
CA GLY A 124 1.08 9.77 14.99
C GLY A 124 0.60 9.94 13.56
N MET A 125 -0.01 11.07 13.22
CA MET A 125 -0.47 11.34 11.85
C MET A 125 0.63 11.95 10.99
N GLY A 126 0.56 11.69 9.69
CA GLY A 126 1.24 12.49 8.69
C GLY A 126 0.55 13.85 8.51
N LEU A 127 1.31 14.86 8.09
CA LEU A 127 0.79 16.23 7.90
C LEU A 127 -0.44 16.28 6.98
N ARG A 128 -0.42 15.52 5.88
CA ARG A 128 -1.52 15.50 4.90
C ARG A 128 -2.84 15.03 5.54
N ASP A 129 -2.78 13.96 6.31
CA ASP A 129 -3.95 13.39 6.96
C ASP A 129 -4.46 14.31 8.07
N ALA A 130 -3.56 14.89 8.86
CA ALA A 130 -3.90 15.88 9.87
C ALA A 130 -4.53 17.14 9.27
N MET A 131 -4.02 17.63 8.14
CA MET A 131 -4.63 18.75 7.40
C MET A 131 -6.06 18.43 6.96
N TYR A 132 -6.29 17.23 6.41
CA TYR A 132 -7.62 16.82 5.99
C TYR A 132 -8.60 16.76 7.17
N VAL A 133 -8.18 16.21 8.30
CA VAL A 133 -9.03 16.14 9.50
C VAL A 133 -9.33 17.54 10.03
N MET A 134 -8.32 18.39 10.14
CA MET A 134 -8.44 19.73 10.73
C MET A 134 -9.15 20.74 9.82
N ASP A 135 -9.21 20.48 8.51
CA ASP A 135 -10.06 21.25 7.59
C ASP A 135 -11.54 21.17 7.99
N GLY A 136 -11.99 20.00 8.47
CA GLY A 136 -13.34 19.81 9.01
C GLY A 136 -13.65 20.64 10.26
N TYR A 137 -12.62 21.09 10.98
CA TYR A 137 -12.75 21.96 12.16
C TYR A 137 -12.62 23.46 11.80
N GLY A 138 -12.35 23.81 10.53
CA GLY A 138 -12.20 25.19 10.09
C GLY A 138 -10.96 25.91 10.66
N VAL A 139 -9.92 25.15 11.01
CA VAL A 139 -8.67 25.65 11.61
C VAL A 139 -7.52 25.55 10.61
N LYS A 140 -6.63 26.55 10.62
CA LYS A 140 -5.41 26.53 9.82
C LYS A 140 -4.26 25.92 10.63
N LEU A 141 -3.50 25.03 10.00
CA LEU A 141 -2.32 24.40 10.60
C LEU A 141 -1.04 25.14 10.22
N ILE A 142 -0.15 25.30 11.18
CA ILE A 142 1.22 25.82 10.98
C ILE A 142 2.20 24.68 11.32
N PRO A 143 2.74 23.98 10.31
CA PRO A 143 3.68 22.89 10.54
C PRO A 143 5.12 23.39 10.74
N HIS A 144 5.82 22.78 11.69
CA HIS A 144 7.24 22.98 11.97
C HIS A 144 7.97 21.64 11.89
N GLY A 145 8.94 21.52 10.99
CA GLY A 145 9.69 20.28 10.78
C GLY A 145 9.10 19.38 9.68
N ILE A 146 9.55 18.13 9.64
CA ILE A 146 9.21 17.15 8.60
C ILE A 146 9.07 15.79 9.27
N GLY A 147 8.06 15.01 8.87
CA GLY A 147 7.87 13.66 9.37
C GLY A 147 6.46 13.45 9.93
N LYS A 148 6.39 12.81 11.09
CA LYS A 148 5.16 12.53 11.81
C LYS A 148 4.91 13.62 12.84
N ILE A 149 3.65 13.96 13.09
CA ILE A 149 3.30 14.90 14.16
C ILE A 149 3.65 14.24 15.50
N THR A 150 4.53 14.91 16.25
CA THR A 150 4.91 14.54 17.62
C THR A 150 4.21 15.41 18.64
N THR A 151 4.01 16.69 18.31
CA THR A 151 3.48 17.70 19.23
C THR A 151 2.47 18.61 18.54
N GLN A 152 1.44 19.00 19.29
CA GLN A 152 0.41 19.95 18.90
C GLN A 152 0.26 21.05 19.97
N SER A 153 0.08 22.29 19.53
CA SER A 153 -0.04 23.47 20.41
C SER A 153 -1.26 23.44 21.33
N ILE A 154 -2.39 22.87 20.88
CA ILE A 154 -3.59 22.66 21.69
C ILE A 154 -3.65 21.20 22.08
N SER A 155 -3.71 20.90 23.38
CA SER A 155 -3.78 19.52 23.86
C SER A 155 -5.07 18.81 23.42
N PRO A 156 -5.03 17.49 23.16
CA PRO A 156 -6.22 16.72 22.81
C PRO A 156 -7.32 16.84 23.87
N GLY A 157 -8.58 16.88 23.44
CA GLY A 157 -9.75 16.98 24.32
C GLY A 157 -10.08 18.40 24.79
N LEU A 158 -9.24 19.40 24.49
CA LEU A 158 -9.55 20.80 24.77
C LEU A 158 -10.42 21.42 23.67
N GLN A 159 -11.15 22.47 24.02
CA GLN A 159 -11.89 23.26 23.04
C GLN A 159 -10.90 24.04 22.16
N ILE A 160 -11.14 24.05 20.85
CA ILE A 160 -10.31 24.78 19.88
C ILE A 160 -10.57 26.28 20.06
N SER A 161 -9.69 26.93 20.82
CA SER A 161 -9.80 28.36 21.16
C SER A 161 -9.20 29.28 20.10
N SER A 162 -8.36 28.76 19.22
CA SER A 162 -7.62 29.51 18.19
C SER A 162 -7.93 28.99 16.80
N LYS A 163 -7.93 29.89 15.80
CA LYS A 163 -8.01 29.54 14.38
C LYS A 163 -6.69 29.07 13.78
N LEU A 164 -5.61 29.14 14.56
CA LEU A 164 -4.27 28.69 14.18
C LEU A 164 -3.78 27.67 15.20
N VAL A 165 -3.33 26.52 14.69
CA VAL A 165 -2.75 25.43 15.49
C VAL A 165 -1.36 25.13 14.94
N GLU A 166 -0.35 25.33 15.78
CA GLU A 166 1.03 24.93 15.51
C GLU A 166 1.21 23.43 15.76
N LEU A 167 1.92 22.77 14.85
CA LEU A 167 2.28 21.36 14.91
C LEU A 167 3.79 21.21 14.74
N TYR A 168 4.41 20.34 15.53
CA TYR A 168 5.83 20.00 15.41
C TYR A 168 5.97 18.56 14.91
N LEU A 169 6.84 18.38 13.91
CA LEU A 169 7.02 17.13 13.18
C LEU A 169 8.48 16.69 13.24
N GLU A 170 8.67 15.38 13.47
CA GLU A 170 9.96 14.69 13.52
C GLU A 170 9.91 13.35 12.78
#